data_AF-A0A1C1D2F7-F1
#
_entry.id   AF-A0A1C1D2F7-F1
#
_cell.length_a   1.000
_cell.length_b   1.000
_cell.length_c   1.000
_cell.angle_alpha   90.00
_cell.angle_beta   90.00
_cell.angle_gamma   90.00
#
_symmetry.space_group_name_H-M   'P 1'
#
loop_
_entity.id
_entity.type
_entity.pdbx_description
1 polymer ?
#
loop_
_entity_poly.entity_id
_entity_poly.type
_entity_poly.pdbx_seq_one_letter_code
_entity_poly.pdbx_strand_id
1 'polypeptide(L)'
;MTQALALGLGSMFNHSTRDQNVGWIRNTETEVIVYTTLRDIKAGEELCISYGSARLWFPDADAQANASERPEDDNDDTGGETLAELDLSGLSKMDL
;
A
#
# COMPACT_ATOMS: atom_id res chain seq x y z
N MET A 1 13.44 -11.72 6.18
CA MET A 1 12.37 -10.70 6.07
C MET A 1 12.97 -9.39 6.56
N THR A 2 13.07 -8.38 5.69
CA THR A 2 13.72 -7.11 6.00
C THR A 2 12.66 -6.02 5.94
N GLN A 3 12.52 -5.25 7.02
CA GLN A 3 11.60 -4.11 7.07
C GLN A 3 12.30 -2.87 6.54
N ALA A 4 11.51 -1.95 5.98
CA ALA A 4 11.98 -0.64 5.56
C ALA A 4 10.96 0.41 6.02
N LEU A 5 11.47 1.57 6.45
CA LEU A 5 10.63 2.73 6.71
C LEU A 5 10.70 3.66 5.49
N ALA A 6 9.56 3.86 4.83
CA ALA A 6 9.48 4.86 3.77
C ALA A 6 9.64 6.25 4.38
N LEU A 7 10.69 6.98 3.97
CA LEU A 7 10.93 8.37 4.35
C LEU A 7 10.60 9.32 3.20
N GLY A 8 10.60 10.62 3.47
CA GLY A 8 10.29 11.65 2.48
C GLY A 8 8.87 11.50 1.92
N LEU A 9 8.70 11.77 0.62
CA LEU A 9 7.38 11.71 -0.03
C LEU A 9 6.77 10.31 -0.04
N GLY A 10 7.57 9.26 0.09
CA GLY A 10 7.08 7.88 0.14
C GLY A 10 6.13 7.61 1.31
N SER A 11 6.22 8.41 2.38
CA SER A 11 5.34 8.35 3.56
C SER A 11 4.03 9.13 3.41
N MET A 12 3.85 9.86 2.31
CA MET A 12 2.73 10.80 2.11
C MET A 12 1.65 10.30 1.14
N PHE A 13 1.93 9.25 0.37
CA PHE A 13 0.95 8.70 -0.57
C PHE A 13 -0.18 8.01 0.19
N ASN A 14 -1.42 8.43 -0.05
CA ASN A 14 -2.59 7.78 0.51
C ASN A 14 -2.89 6.45 -0.19
N HIS A 15 -3.76 5.67 0.46
CA HIS A 15 -4.27 4.44 -0.10
C HIS A 15 -5.48 4.68 -1.02
N SER A 16 -5.50 4.02 -2.17
CA SER A 16 -6.74 3.72 -2.90
C SER A 16 -6.59 2.37 -3.59
N THR A 17 -7.57 1.49 -3.42
CA THR A 17 -7.64 0.22 -4.16
C THR A 17 -8.14 0.45 -5.59
N ARG A 18 -9.03 1.42 -5.82
CA ARG A 18 -9.68 1.67 -7.12
C ARG A 18 -8.95 2.67 -8.00
N ASP A 19 -8.54 3.78 -7.40
CA ASP A 19 -7.96 4.93 -8.11
C ASP A 19 -6.44 5.03 -7.91
N GLN A 20 -5.75 3.95 -7.52
CA GLN A 20 -4.28 3.95 -7.50
C GLN A 20 -3.73 4.31 -8.89
N ASN A 21 -2.82 5.27 -8.90
CA ASN A 21 -2.17 5.79 -10.09
C ASN A 21 -0.65 5.82 -9.94
N VAL A 22 -0.12 5.38 -8.79
CA VAL A 22 1.30 5.18 -8.51
C VAL A 22 1.52 3.75 -8.02
N GLY A 23 2.43 3.03 -8.66
CA GLY A 23 3.00 1.78 -8.17
C GLY A 23 4.33 2.02 -7.48
N TRP A 24 4.81 1.03 -6.71
CA TRP A 24 6.09 1.13 -6.03
C TRP A 24 6.81 -0.22 -5.99
N ILE A 25 8.14 -0.17 -5.99
CA ILE A 25 9.01 -1.33 -5.82
C ILE A 25 10.14 -1.01 -4.84
N ARG A 26 10.61 -2.01 -4.09
CA ARG A 26 11.81 -1.90 -3.26
C ARG A 26 13.03 -2.23 -4.11
N ASN A 27 13.99 -1.31 -4.19
CA ASN A 27 15.32 -1.61 -4.68
C ASN A 27 16.25 -1.81 -3.48
N THR A 28 16.53 -3.07 -3.16
CA THR A 28 17.37 -3.46 -2.02
C THR A 28 18.86 -3.30 -2.29
N GLU A 29 19.29 -3.18 -3.55
CA GLU A 29 20.71 -2.95 -3.88
C GLU A 29 21.12 -1.52 -3.50
N THR A 30 20.23 -0.55 -3.74
CA THR A 30 20.48 0.87 -3.44
C THR A 30 19.71 1.37 -2.22
N GLU A 31 19.00 0.49 -1.50
CA GLU A 31 18.21 0.80 -0.29
C GLU A 31 17.18 1.95 -0.48
N VAL A 32 16.47 1.94 -1.61
CA VAL A 32 15.42 2.93 -1.92
C VAL A 32 14.10 2.28 -2.31
N ILE A 33 13.03 3.06 -2.23
CA ILE A 33 11.73 2.73 -2.84
C ILE A 33 11.58 3.56 -4.10
N VAL A 34 11.28 2.91 -5.22
CA VAL A 34 11.05 3.55 -6.51
C VAL A 34 9.56 3.62 -6.76
N TYR A 35 9.05 4.82 -6.98
CA TYR A 35 7.64 5.09 -7.28
C TYR A 35 7.48 5.41 -8.76
N THR A 36 6.51 4.79 -9.42
CA THR A 36 6.27 4.92 -10.86
C THR A 36 4.79 5.14 -11.12
N THR A 37 4.44 6.12 -11.94
CA THR A 37 3.06 6.34 -12.37
C THR A 37 2.57 5.17 -13.22
N LEU A 38 1.36 4.69 -12.96
CA LEU A 38 0.74 3.56 -13.69
C LEU A 38 0.04 4.00 -14.99
N ARG A 39 -0.18 5.30 -15.14
CA ARG A 39 -0.81 5.97 -16.29
C ARG A 39 -0.44 7.45 -16.29
N ASP A 40 -0.86 8.18 -17.32
CA ASP A 40 -0.81 9.64 -17.31
C ASP A 40 -1.68 10.22 -16.18
N ILE A 41 -1.18 11.27 -15.53
CA ILE A 41 -1.80 11.91 -14.36
C ILE A 41 -1.99 13.40 -14.67
N LYS A 42 -3.19 13.91 -14.40
CA LYS A 42 -3.50 15.34 -14.64
C LYS A 42 -2.99 16.19 -13.49
N ALA A 43 -2.64 17.45 -13.79
CA ALA A 43 -2.28 18.40 -12.74
C ALA A 43 -3.42 18.57 -11.73
N GLY A 44 -3.11 18.43 -10.44
CA GLY A 44 -4.07 18.53 -9.33
C GLY A 44 -4.77 17.22 -8.97
N GLU A 45 -4.53 16.13 -9.70
CA GLU A 45 -4.96 14.79 -9.31
C GLU A 45 -4.12 14.27 -8.14
N GLU A 46 -4.76 13.63 -7.15
CA GLU A 46 -4.06 13.02 -6.02
C GLU A 46 -3.28 11.77 -6.46
N LEU A 47 -2.11 11.57 -5.84
CA LEU A 47 -1.28 10.40 -6.06
C LEU A 47 -1.58 9.36 -4.98
N CYS A 48 -2.11 8.20 -5.39
CA CYS A 48 -2.46 7.11 -4.49
C CYS A 48 -1.72 5.82 -4.86
N ILE A 49 -1.35 5.05 -3.83
CA ILE A 49 -0.78 3.71 -3.95
C ILE A 49 -1.75 2.67 -3.37
N SER A 50 -1.59 1.40 -3.73
CA SER A 50 -2.13 0.32 -2.90
C SER A 50 -1.21 0.07 -1.70
N TYR A 51 -1.79 -0.01 -0.50
CA TYR A 51 -1.10 -0.47 0.71
C TYR A 51 -1.01 -2.00 0.75
N GLY A 52 -1.60 -2.70 -0.22
CA GLY A 52 -1.70 -4.15 -0.29
C GLY A 52 -3.05 -4.68 0.18
N SER A 53 -3.31 -5.94 -0.15
CA SER A 53 -4.57 -6.65 0.12
C SER A 53 -4.76 -7.05 1.59
N ALA A 54 -3.73 -6.90 2.42
CA ALA A 54 -3.74 -7.31 3.81
C ALA A 54 -4.03 -6.14 4.78
N ARG A 55 -5.18 -6.24 5.46
CA ARG A 55 -5.63 -5.49 6.65
C ARG A 55 -5.10 -4.05 6.76
N LEU A 56 -5.77 -3.14 6.06
CA LEU A 56 -5.80 -1.75 6.49
C LEU A 56 -6.26 -1.70 7.96
N TRP A 57 -5.59 -0.88 8.77
CA TRP A 57 -5.96 -0.65 10.17
C TRP A 57 -7.16 0.30 10.32
N PHE A 58 -7.68 0.79 9.20
CA PHE A 58 -8.84 1.66 9.06
C PHE A 58 -9.77 1.11 7.97
N PRO A 59 -11.06 1.50 7.96
CA PRO A 59 -11.98 1.13 6.88
C PRO A 59 -11.47 1.64 5.52
N ASP A 60 -11.43 0.77 4.52
CA ASP A 60 -11.08 1.19 3.15
C ASP A 60 -12.13 2.18 2.62
N ALA A 61 -11.68 3.34 2.18
CA ALA A 61 -12.54 4.37 1.57
C ALA A 61 -13.21 3.86 0.28
N ASP A 62 -12.56 2.93 -0.43
CA ASP A 62 -13.06 2.37 -1.68
C ASP A 62 -14.01 1.17 -1.50
N ALA A 63 -14.09 0.60 -0.29
CA ALA A 63 -14.90 -0.60 -0.05
C ALA A 63 -16.41 -0.36 -0.27
N GLN A 64 -16.91 0.82 0.06
CA GLN A 64 -18.36 1.10 0.02
C GLN A 64 -18.91 1.35 -1.38
N ALA A 65 -18.05 1.65 -2.36
CA ALA A 65 -18.48 1.89 -3.74
C ALA A 65 -19.05 0.63 -4.43
N ASN A 66 -18.81 -0.56 -3.88
CA ASN A 66 -19.14 -1.85 -4.49
C ASN A 66 -20.29 -2.62 -3.81
N ALA A 67 -21.06 -2.02 -2.90
CA ALA A 67 -22.16 -2.72 -2.22
C ALA A 67 -23.30 -3.18 -3.17
N SER A 68 -23.24 -2.83 -4.46
CA SER A 68 -24.25 -3.19 -5.46
C SER A 68 -23.77 -4.14 -6.56
N GLU A 69 -22.49 -4.51 -6.66
CA GLU A 69 -21.97 -5.16 -7.89
C GLU A 69 -21.00 -6.36 -7.73
N ARG A 70 -20.75 -6.93 -6.55
CA ARG A 70 -19.88 -8.13 -6.45
C ARG A 70 -20.59 -9.37 -5.92
N PRO A 71 -20.65 -10.48 -6.68
CA PRO A 71 -20.84 -11.80 -6.10
C PRO A 71 -19.63 -12.14 -5.23
N GLU A 72 -19.91 -12.84 -4.15
CA GLU A 72 -18.92 -13.43 -3.25
C GLU A 72 -18.14 -14.51 -4.02
N ASP A 73 -16.95 -14.18 -4.52
CA ASP A 73 -15.98 -15.16 -4.98
C ASP A 73 -14.58 -14.83 -4.45
N ASP A 74 -13.94 -15.90 -4.01
CA ASP A 74 -12.76 -16.07 -3.19
C ASP A 74 -11.47 -15.73 -3.95
N ASN A 75 -10.42 -15.42 -3.19
CA ASN A 75 -9.02 -15.65 -3.59
C ASN A 75 -8.43 -14.72 -4.67
N ASP A 76 -8.18 -13.45 -4.34
CA ASP A 76 -7.07 -12.70 -4.98
C ASP A 76 -5.89 -12.63 -4.00
N ASP A 77 -5.31 -13.81 -3.77
CA ASP A 77 -3.90 -13.95 -3.39
C ASP A 77 -3.06 -13.51 -4.59
N THR A 78 -2.95 -12.19 -4.78
CA THR A 78 -1.87 -11.63 -5.56
C THR A 78 -0.62 -11.91 -4.74
N GLY A 79 0.10 -12.99 -5.10
CA GLY A 79 1.37 -13.44 -4.50
C GLY A 79 2.53 -12.42 -4.57
N GLY A 80 2.23 -11.12 -4.59
CA GLY A 80 3.11 -10.09 -4.07
C GLY A 80 3.04 -10.16 -2.56
N GLU A 81 4.13 -10.63 -1.94
CA GLU A 81 4.31 -10.59 -0.50
C GLU A 81 3.78 -9.27 0.07
N THR A 82 3.06 -9.31 1.18
CA THR A 82 2.53 -8.13 1.87
C THR A 82 3.70 -7.22 2.29
N LEU A 83 4.11 -6.32 1.40
CA LEU A 83 5.37 -5.58 1.51
C LEU A 83 5.33 -4.48 2.58
N ALA A 84 4.16 -4.20 3.15
CA ALA A 84 3.92 -3.08 4.07
C ALA A 84 3.42 -3.51 5.46
N GLU A 85 3.62 -4.76 5.88
CA GLU A 85 3.35 -5.14 7.26
C GLU A 85 4.49 -4.68 8.18
N LEU A 86 4.21 -3.65 8.99
CA LEU A 86 5.00 -3.36 10.18
C LEU A 86 4.64 -4.40 11.25
N ASP A 87 5.42 -5.47 11.32
CA ASP A 87 5.36 -6.39 12.46
C ASP A 87 5.76 -5.66 13.75
N LEU A 88 4.74 -5.25 14.51
CA LEU A 88 4.89 -4.56 15.79
C LEU A 88 5.21 -5.52 16.95
N SER A 89 5.28 -6.84 16.71
CA SER A 89 5.56 -7.81 17.78
C SER A 89 6.93 -7.59 18.45
N GLY A 90 7.87 -6.96 17.74
CA GLY A 90 9.19 -6.59 18.26
C GLY A 90 9.25 -5.28 19.08
N LEU A 91 8.24 -4.40 18.98
CA LEU A 91 8.25 -3.07 19.61
C LEU A 91 7.79 -3.07 21.08
N SER A 92 7.29 -4.20 21.58
CA SER A 92 6.86 -4.37 22.98
C SER A 92 8.03 -4.43 23.98
N LYS A 93 9.28 -4.62 23.53
CA LYS A 93 10.47 -4.77 24.41
C LYS A 93 11.40 -3.57 24.42
N MET A 94 10.86 -2.36 24.42
CA MET A 94 11.62 -1.18 24.80
C MET A 94 11.31 -0.88 26.26
N ASP A 95 11.99 -1.60 27.16
CA ASP A 95 12.07 -1.20 28.57
C ASP A 95 12.90 0.09 28.63
N LEU A 96 12.25 1.18 29.04
CA LEU A 96 12.87 2.44 29.43
C LEU A 96 13.58 2.33 30.78
#